data_AF-A0A6G4VNZ7-F1
#
_entry.id   AF-A0A6G4VNZ7-F1
#
_cell.length_a   1.000
_cell.length_b   1.000
_cell.length_c   1.000
_cell.angle_alpha   90.00
_cell.angle_beta   90.00
_cell.angle_gamma   90.00
#
_symmetry.space_group_name_H-M   'P 1'
#
loop_
_entity.id
_entity.type
_entity.pdbx_description
1 polymer ?
#
loop_
_entity_poly.entity_id
_entity_poly.type
_entity_poly.pdbx_seq_one_letter_code
_entity_poly.pdbx_strand_id
1 'polypeptide(L)'
;MPDGRRSTAREAIGLVSDGFTELPAPVGEYAPDGPLAWQGYDASRARAAERTGEKESVVCGTATVGTTHAVLISFEFGFLGGSLGERTGDRLKAAHTYAREHRLPVVSLIATGGSRMQEGMRALVQLQRVARQSALTRQAGLPQLAVLRDPTTGGGWATLGAGADVILALPGAQVGFAGSRVRPPDADPAAYTAEAQLAAGSIDAVVPPEELPGVLALWLRLLTGGDAGDGSPSSRPTSLSAAPPPPALGDTDLPATGWEAVRNARSPRRPRATAYLDACFTRRAAISGDRCGGTDAGMLCGFGIRAQDGRTVAYAAQTGTATRPAGYRTATRLIRLADRLGIPVLTLVDTPGAANDAEAERQGVGAAIADLFTAVTEATVPVTTLLIGEGGSGGALALAAPGNTWATPDSYFSVIAPEMAAAILKRPDDQVSTMADQLRVRPQDLVELGIVRGITASPSTPAP
;
A
#
# COMPACT_ATOMS: atom_id res chain seq x y z
N MET A 1 17.27 -5.11 -20.36
CA MET A 1 17.56 -4.73 -21.76
C MET A 1 19.02 -5.06 -22.05
N PRO A 2 19.33 -5.84 -23.09
CA PRO A 2 20.68 -6.38 -23.34
C PRO A 2 21.79 -5.34 -23.62
N ASP A 3 21.45 -4.09 -23.93
CA ASP A 3 22.42 -3.07 -24.38
C ASP A 3 22.78 -1.99 -23.35
N GLY A 4 22.31 -2.07 -22.10
CA GLY A 4 22.56 -1.02 -21.10
C GLY A 4 21.92 0.36 -21.43
N ARG A 5 21.17 0.46 -22.53
CA ARG A 5 20.39 1.64 -22.91
C ARG A 5 19.16 1.78 -22.00
N ARG A 6 19.01 2.97 -21.40
CA ARG A 6 17.80 3.34 -20.64
C ARG A 6 16.61 3.52 -21.58
N SER A 7 15.44 3.03 -21.17
CA SER A 7 14.18 3.26 -21.90
C SER A 7 13.85 4.75 -21.94
N THR A 8 13.41 5.26 -23.08
CA THR A 8 12.89 6.63 -23.20
C THR A 8 11.58 6.80 -22.43
N ALA A 9 11.09 8.03 -22.31
CA ALA A 9 9.79 8.32 -21.73
C ALA A 9 8.65 7.63 -22.52
N ARG A 10 8.70 7.70 -23.86
CA ARG A 10 7.67 7.12 -24.75
C ARG A 10 7.73 5.60 -24.80
N GLU A 11 8.91 5.00 -24.75
CA GLU A 11 9.05 3.54 -24.63
C GLU A 11 8.43 3.03 -23.33
N ALA A 12 8.62 3.74 -22.21
CA ALA A 12 8.01 3.35 -20.95
C ALA A 12 6.48 3.57 -20.91
N ILE A 13 5.96 4.60 -21.59
CA ILE A 13 4.52 4.76 -21.80
C ILE A 13 3.98 3.58 -22.62
N GLY A 14 4.58 3.31 -23.78
CA GLY A 14 4.16 2.23 -24.67
C GLY A 14 4.27 0.83 -24.05
N LEU A 15 5.15 0.64 -23.07
CA LEU A 15 5.22 -0.61 -22.30
C LEU A 15 3.93 -0.87 -21.53
N VAL A 16 3.33 0.15 -20.91
CA VAL A 16 2.27 -0.04 -19.90
C VAL A 16 0.88 0.38 -20.37
N SER A 17 0.74 1.01 -21.54
CA SER A 17 -0.52 1.59 -21.95
C SER A 17 -0.81 1.45 -23.44
N ASP A 18 -2.11 1.38 -23.76
CA ASP A 18 -2.66 1.45 -25.10
C ASP A 18 -3.16 2.86 -25.40
N GLY A 19 -2.70 3.40 -26.53
CA GLY A 19 -2.94 4.79 -26.90
C GLY A 19 -2.24 5.79 -25.96
N PHE A 20 -1.92 6.97 -26.47
CA PHE A 20 -1.40 8.05 -25.63
C PHE A 20 -1.74 9.38 -26.28
N THR A 21 -2.43 10.24 -25.54
CA THR A 21 -2.69 11.63 -25.95
C THR A 21 -1.98 12.57 -25.00
N GLU A 22 -0.97 13.26 -25.53
CA GLU A 22 -0.18 14.21 -24.77
C GLU A 22 -1.05 15.38 -24.31
N LEU A 23 -0.91 15.76 -23.04
CA LEU A 23 -1.58 16.94 -22.51
C LEU A 23 -0.91 18.20 -23.06
N PRO A 24 -1.66 19.28 -23.34
CA PRO A 24 -1.08 20.54 -23.76
C PRO A 24 -0.01 21.02 -22.76
N ALA A 25 1.17 21.39 -23.28
CA ALA A 25 2.19 21.99 -22.46
C ALA A 25 1.69 23.34 -21.90
N PRO A 26 1.86 23.61 -20.60
CA PRO A 26 1.51 24.91 -20.03
C PRO A 26 2.27 26.02 -20.73
N VAL A 27 1.57 27.10 -21.07
CA VAL A 27 2.21 28.32 -21.57
C VAL A 27 2.81 29.06 -20.37
N GLY A 28 4.10 29.38 -20.46
CA GLY A 28 4.82 30.11 -19.42
C GLY A 28 5.91 30.98 -20.04
N GLU A 29 6.19 32.10 -19.39
CA GLU A 29 7.34 32.95 -19.73
C GLU A 29 8.57 32.44 -18.98
N TYR A 30 9.64 32.21 -19.73
CA TYR A 30 10.90 31.74 -19.17
C TYR A 30 12.03 32.61 -19.72
N ALA A 31 12.87 33.11 -18.82
CA ALA A 31 14.01 33.94 -19.20
C ALA A 31 15.01 33.16 -20.08
N PRO A 32 15.72 33.85 -20.99
CA PRO A 32 16.84 33.27 -21.72
C PRO A 32 17.86 32.68 -20.74
N ASP A 33 18.36 31.49 -21.04
CA ASP A 33 19.28 30.74 -20.18
C ASP A 33 18.73 30.51 -18.75
N GLY A 34 17.40 30.44 -18.63
CA GLY A 34 16.69 30.11 -17.40
C GLY A 34 16.71 31.22 -16.35
N PRO A 35 16.13 30.97 -15.17
CA PRO A 35 15.94 31.99 -14.13
C PRO A 35 17.24 32.50 -13.49
N LEU A 36 18.37 31.83 -13.74
CA LEU A 36 19.68 32.22 -13.23
C LEU A 36 20.61 32.79 -14.31
N ALA A 37 20.12 32.94 -15.56
CA ALA A 37 20.94 33.28 -16.72
C ALA A 37 22.19 32.39 -16.83
N TRP A 38 22.02 31.08 -16.65
CA TRP A 38 23.12 30.12 -16.74
C TRP A 38 23.60 30.00 -18.18
N GLN A 39 24.77 30.57 -18.48
CA GLN A 39 25.28 30.65 -19.85
C GLN A 39 25.25 29.30 -20.59
N GLY A 40 24.58 29.27 -21.73
CA GLY A 40 24.47 28.09 -22.60
C GLY A 40 23.47 27.04 -22.10
N TYR A 41 22.62 27.36 -21.14
CA TYR A 41 21.55 26.48 -20.68
C TYR A 41 20.48 26.25 -21.76
N ASP A 42 20.06 27.29 -22.50
CA ASP A 42 19.12 27.14 -23.62
C ASP A 42 19.71 26.28 -24.74
N ALA A 43 21.00 26.45 -25.05
CA ALA A 43 21.70 25.59 -26.00
C ALA A 43 21.75 24.13 -25.50
N SER A 44 21.96 23.92 -24.20
CA SER A 44 21.92 22.58 -23.58
C SER A 44 20.54 21.94 -23.66
N ARG A 45 19.47 22.72 -23.45
CA ARG A 45 18.09 22.29 -23.66
C ARG A 45 17.79 21.98 -25.13
N ALA A 46 18.25 22.79 -26.06
CA ALA A 46 18.06 22.56 -27.49
C ALA A 46 18.70 21.23 -27.94
N ARG A 47 19.94 20.97 -27.53
CA ARG A 47 20.62 19.68 -27.78
C ARG A 47 19.89 18.50 -27.14
N ALA A 48 19.37 18.69 -25.92
CA ALA A 48 18.57 17.65 -25.25
C ALA A 48 17.27 17.35 -26.01
N ALA A 49 16.59 18.40 -26.51
CA ALA A 49 15.38 18.26 -27.30
C ALA A 49 15.63 17.56 -28.64
N GLU A 50 16.69 17.95 -29.36
CA GLU A 50 17.09 17.30 -30.61
C GLU A 50 17.41 15.81 -30.40
N ARG A 51 18.16 15.49 -29.33
CA ARG A 51 18.56 14.11 -29.03
C ARG A 51 17.39 13.22 -28.62
N THR A 52 16.44 13.75 -27.86
CA THR A 52 15.36 12.94 -27.26
C THR A 52 14.06 13.01 -28.03
N GLY A 53 13.88 14.03 -28.88
CA GLY A 53 12.59 14.39 -29.47
C GLY A 53 11.63 15.08 -28.48
N GLU A 54 12.00 15.22 -27.21
CA GLU A 54 11.13 15.77 -26.17
C GLU A 54 11.40 17.24 -25.87
N LYS A 55 10.35 17.97 -25.52
CA LYS A 55 10.43 19.40 -25.20
C LYS A 55 10.88 19.68 -23.75
N GLU A 56 10.80 18.68 -22.86
CA GLU A 56 11.19 18.77 -21.46
C GLU A 56 11.43 17.36 -20.87
N SER A 57 11.95 17.30 -19.64
CA SER A 57 12.25 16.07 -18.90
C SER A 57 11.05 15.22 -18.49
N VAL A 58 9.83 15.65 -18.80
CA VAL A 58 8.61 14.85 -18.61
C VAL A 58 7.69 14.97 -19.82
N VAL A 59 7.13 13.82 -20.18
CA VAL A 59 6.03 13.65 -21.12
C VAL A 59 4.78 13.32 -20.28
N CYS A 60 3.76 14.15 -20.37
CA CYS A 60 2.52 14.01 -19.59
C CYS A 60 1.35 13.86 -20.55
N GLY A 61 0.47 12.90 -20.28
CA GLY A 61 -0.63 12.60 -21.17
C GLY A 61 -1.70 11.76 -20.51
N THR A 62 -2.70 11.41 -21.30
CA THR A 62 -3.72 10.42 -20.93
C THR A 62 -3.54 9.17 -21.77
N ALA A 63 -3.84 8.03 -21.18
CA ALA A 63 -3.75 6.73 -21.83
C ALA A 63 -4.66 5.71 -21.13
N THR A 64 -4.86 4.56 -21.78
CA THR A 64 -5.54 3.43 -21.17
C THR A 64 -4.50 2.42 -20.69
N VAL A 65 -4.52 2.08 -19.40
CA VAL A 65 -3.68 1.02 -18.82
C VAL A 65 -4.58 -0.16 -18.47
N GLY A 66 -4.49 -1.23 -19.25
CA GLY A 66 -5.44 -2.33 -19.20
C GLY A 66 -6.86 -1.88 -19.54
N THR A 67 -7.69 -1.64 -18.53
CA THR A 67 -9.08 -1.16 -18.69
C THR A 67 -9.31 0.20 -18.03
N THR A 68 -8.28 0.80 -17.45
CA THR A 68 -8.41 2.03 -16.67
C THR A 68 -7.80 3.19 -17.43
N HIS A 69 -8.59 4.23 -17.67
CA HIS A 69 -8.09 5.49 -18.20
C HIS A 69 -7.32 6.24 -17.10
N ALA A 70 -6.11 6.70 -17.40
CA ALA A 70 -5.20 7.30 -16.41
C ALA A 70 -4.44 8.49 -16.99
N VAL A 71 -3.99 9.37 -16.10
CA VAL A 71 -2.95 10.34 -16.43
C VAL A 71 -1.59 9.67 -16.22
N LEU A 72 -0.77 9.66 -17.27
CA LEU A 72 0.61 9.18 -17.22
C LEU A 72 1.59 10.36 -17.18
N ILE A 73 2.56 10.25 -16.29
CA ILE A 73 3.71 11.15 -16.18
C ILE A 73 4.97 10.31 -16.40
N SER A 74 5.63 10.46 -17.54
CA SER A 74 6.84 9.68 -17.85
C SER A 74 8.06 10.59 -17.98
N PHE A 75 9.09 10.29 -17.20
CA PHE A 75 10.34 11.06 -17.23
C PHE A 75 11.22 10.67 -18.42
N GLU A 76 11.82 11.66 -19.07
CA GLU A 76 12.83 11.47 -20.12
C GLU A 76 14.22 11.73 -19.53
N PHE A 77 14.92 10.67 -19.15
CA PHE A 77 16.25 10.79 -18.54
C PHE A 77 17.28 11.39 -19.50
N GLY A 78 17.14 11.15 -20.81
CA GLY A 78 17.97 11.76 -21.84
C GLY A 78 17.83 13.30 -21.90
N PHE A 79 16.74 13.86 -21.37
CA PHE A 79 16.54 15.30 -21.29
C PHE A 79 17.14 15.83 -19.99
N LEU A 80 18.42 16.22 -20.06
CA LEU A 80 19.17 16.79 -18.94
C LEU A 80 19.09 15.94 -17.65
N GLY A 81 19.23 14.61 -17.79
CA GLY A 81 19.19 13.67 -16.66
C GLY A 81 17.81 13.47 -16.05
N GLY A 82 16.73 13.75 -16.80
CA GLY A 82 15.37 13.73 -16.28
C GLY A 82 15.15 14.76 -15.17
N SER A 83 15.99 15.81 -15.13
CA SER A 83 16.05 16.72 -13.99
C SER A 83 14.80 17.57 -13.87
N LEU A 84 14.41 17.88 -12.65
CA LEU A 84 13.23 18.68 -12.33
C LEU A 84 13.58 20.18 -12.35
N GLY A 85 13.11 20.89 -13.39
CA GLY A 85 13.13 22.36 -13.47
C GLY A 85 11.73 22.97 -13.37
N GLU A 86 11.61 24.28 -13.53
CA GLU A 86 10.36 25.04 -13.47
C GLU A 86 9.34 24.55 -14.49
N ARG A 87 9.78 24.39 -15.74
CA ARG A 87 8.98 23.85 -16.85
C ARG A 87 8.49 22.44 -16.57
N THR A 88 9.35 21.60 -15.98
CA THR A 88 8.99 20.26 -15.52
C THR A 88 7.90 20.36 -14.44
N GLY A 89 8.09 21.23 -13.45
CA GLY A 89 7.12 21.48 -12.38
C GLY A 89 5.76 22.00 -12.89
N ASP A 90 5.76 22.87 -13.90
CA ASP A 90 4.54 23.36 -14.56
C ASP A 90 3.76 22.22 -15.22
N ARG A 91 4.45 21.34 -15.97
CA ARG A 91 3.84 20.16 -16.60
C ARG A 91 3.27 19.18 -15.57
N LEU A 92 4.02 18.89 -14.51
CA LEU A 92 3.53 18.03 -13.42
C LEU A 92 2.29 18.63 -12.75
N LYS A 93 2.30 19.95 -12.49
CA LYS A 93 1.12 20.64 -11.96
C LYS A 93 -0.07 20.52 -12.90
N ALA A 94 0.12 20.72 -14.20
CA ALA A 94 -0.95 20.58 -15.19
C ALA A 94 -1.49 19.16 -15.25
N ALA A 95 -0.63 18.13 -15.25
CA ALA A 95 -1.02 16.72 -15.24
C ALA A 95 -1.88 16.37 -14.02
N HIS A 96 -1.44 16.76 -12.82
CA HIS A 96 -2.24 16.54 -11.60
C HIS A 96 -3.53 17.37 -11.58
N THR A 97 -3.54 18.56 -12.16
CA THR A 97 -4.75 19.39 -12.26
C THR A 97 -5.76 18.71 -13.18
N TYR A 98 -5.33 18.29 -14.37
CA TYR A 98 -6.14 17.54 -15.32
C TYR A 98 -6.69 16.26 -14.69
N ALA A 99 -5.85 15.49 -13.98
CA ALA A 99 -6.26 14.28 -13.28
C ALA A 99 -7.40 14.55 -12.28
N ARG A 100 -7.32 15.65 -11.51
CA ARG A 100 -8.39 16.03 -10.57
C ARG A 100 -9.67 16.48 -11.28
N GLU A 101 -9.54 17.29 -12.32
CA GLU A 101 -10.69 17.79 -13.11
C GLU A 101 -11.46 16.65 -13.79
N HIS A 102 -10.74 15.63 -14.25
CA HIS A 102 -11.32 14.48 -14.97
C HIS A 102 -11.45 13.23 -14.09
N ARG A 103 -11.15 13.34 -12.79
CA ARG A 103 -11.17 12.24 -11.81
C ARG A 103 -10.39 10.98 -12.23
N LEU A 104 -9.24 11.18 -12.86
CA LEU A 104 -8.37 10.11 -13.34
C LEU A 104 -7.29 9.75 -12.29
N PRO A 105 -6.95 8.46 -12.13
CA PRO A 105 -5.77 8.05 -11.39
C PRO A 105 -4.49 8.58 -12.06
N VAL A 106 -3.42 8.72 -11.28
CA VAL A 106 -2.11 9.18 -11.79
C VAL A 106 -1.08 8.07 -11.68
N VAL A 107 -0.37 7.80 -12.77
CA VAL A 107 0.79 6.89 -12.79
C VAL A 107 2.04 7.68 -13.17
N SER A 108 3.06 7.62 -12.32
CA SER A 108 4.36 8.25 -12.56
C SER A 108 5.42 7.20 -12.91
N LEU A 109 5.95 7.25 -14.14
CA LEU A 109 7.06 6.43 -14.62
C LEU A 109 8.38 7.21 -14.44
N ILE A 110 8.99 7.07 -13.27
CA ILE A 110 10.02 7.98 -12.77
C ILE A 110 11.41 7.53 -13.24
N ALA A 111 12.19 8.47 -13.79
CA ALA A 111 13.59 8.30 -14.17
C ALA A 111 14.29 9.66 -14.09
N THR A 112 14.93 9.96 -12.96
CA THR A 112 15.53 11.28 -12.70
C THR A 112 16.75 11.23 -11.81
N GLY A 113 17.73 12.08 -12.15
CA GLY A 113 18.87 12.43 -11.32
C GLY A 113 18.60 13.47 -10.23
N GLY A 114 17.37 14.03 -10.16
CA GLY A 114 16.98 15.01 -9.15
C GLY A 114 16.71 16.42 -9.71
N SER A 115 17.01 17.45 -8.93
CA SER A 115 16.73 18.85 -9.31
C SER A 115 17.64 19.35 -10.44
N ARG A 116 17.14 20.28 -11.25
CA ARG A 116 17.91 20.89 -12.34
C ARG A 116 18.87 21.97 -11.84
N MET A 117 20.16 21.66 -11.81
CA MET A 117 21.18 22.54 -11.22
C MET A 117 21.28 23.90 -11.92
N GLN A 118 21.03 23.96 -13.23
CA GLN A 118 21.03 25.21 -14.02
C GLN A 118 19.97 26.21 -13.54
N GLU A 119 18.97 25.77 -12.78
CA GLU A 119 17.91 26.63 -12.24
C GLU A 119 18.00 26.78 -10.70
N GLY A 120 18.99 26.14 -10.06
CA GLY A 120 19.29 26.26 -8.63
C GLY A 120 18.08 26.17 -7.71
N MET A 121 17.88 27.20 -6.88
CA MET A 121 16.77 27.24 -5.92
C MET A 121 15.39 27.23 -6.58
N ARG A 122 15.25 27.71 -7.83
CA ARG A 122 13.97 27.66 -8.56
C ARG A 122 13.57 26.23 -8.92
N ALA A 123 14.55 25.36 -9.20
CA ALA A 123 14.31 23.93 -9.35
C ALA A 123 13.99 23.27 -7.99
N LEU A 124 14.71 23.63 -6.92
CA LEU A 124 14.49 23.03 -5.61
C LEU A 124 13.07 23.27 -5.06
N VAL A 125 12.54 24.49 -5.20
CA VAL A 125 11.17 24.80 -4.75
C VAL A 125 10.09 24.06 -5.54
N GLN A 126 10.40 23.53 -6.72
CA GLN A 126 9.45 22.68 -7.44
C GLN A 126 9.13 21.40 -6.66
N LEU A 127 10.00 20.92 -5.78
CA LEU A 127 9.72 19.74 -4.95
C LEU A 127 8.51 19.95 -4.07
N GLN A 128 8.44 21.08 -3.36
CA GLN A 128 7.28 21.43 -2.54
C GLN A 128 6.04 21.67 -3.41
N ARG A 129 6.23 22.29 -4.58
CA ARG A 129 5.13 22.54 -5.52
C ARG A 129 4.51 21.24 -6.03
N VAL A 130 5.32 20.25 -6.39
CA VAL A 130 4.89 18.91 -6.83
C VAL A 130 4.28 18.12 -5.68
N ALA A 131 4.90 18.13 -4.50
CA ALA A 131 4.34 17.51 -3.29
C ALA A 131 2.94 18.05 -2.96
N ARG A 132 2.73 19.37 -3.10
CA ARG A 132 1.40 19.98 -2.96
C ARG A 132 0.41 19.43 -3.97
N GLN A 133 0.80 19.20 -5.22
CA GLN A 133 -0.09 18.63 -6.23
C GLN A 133 -0.45 17.17 -5.94
N SER A 134 0.51 16.38 -5.46
CA SER A 134 0.25 15.02 -4.99
C SER A 134 -0.73 15.03 -3.80
N ALA A 135 -0.54 15.91 -2.82
CA ALA A 135 -1.43 16.06 -1.67
C ALA A 135 -2.86 16.44 -2.09
N LEU A 136 -3.02 17.43 -2.98
CA LEU A 136 -4.33 17.82 -3.52
C LEU A 136 -5.01 16.68 -4.31
N THR A 137 -4.22 15.88 -5.03
CA THR A 137 -4.73 14.71 -5.76
C THR A 137 -5.22 13.63 -4.80
N ARG A 138 -4.52 13.43 -3.67
CA ARG A 138 -4.99 12.54 -2.60
C ARG A 138 -6.27 13.04 -1.96
N GLN A 139 -6.36 14.33 -1.65
CA GLN A 139 -7.56 14.96 -1.09
C GLN A 139 -8.78 14.83 -2.01
N ALA A 140 -8.57 14.80 -3.33
CA ALA A 140 -9.62 14.52 -4.32
C ALA A 140 -10.06 13.05 -4.37
N GLY A 141 -9.47 12.17 -3.55
CA GLY A 141 -9.77 10.73 -3.50
C GLY A 141 -9.22 9.93 -4.68
N LEU A 142 -8.16 10.43 -5.34
CA LEU A 142 -7.58 9.77 -6.52
C LEU A 142 -6.33 8.97 -6.16
N PRO A 143 -6.18 7.73 -6.66
CA PRO A 143 -5.00 6.93 -6.38
C PRO A 143 -3.80 7.39 -7.23
N GLN A 144 -2.61 7.28 -6.64
CA GLN A 144 -1.33 7.63 -7.26
C GLN A 144 -0.38 6.45 -7.18
N LEU A 145 0.11 6.01 -8.34
CA LEU A 145 1.05 4.90 -8.46
C LEU A 145 2.38 5.40 -9.02
N ALA A 146 3.47 4.84 -8.52
CA ALA A 146 4.82 5.10 -9.03
C ALA A 146 5.43 3.81 -9.59
N VAL A 147 6.08 3.92 -10.75
CA VAL A 147 7.00 2.92 -11.30
C VAL A 147 8.38 3.55 -11.33
N LEU A 148 9.27 3.09 -10.46
CA LEU A 148 10.64 3.56 -10.35
C LEU A 148 11.49 2.90 -11.44
N ARG A 149 12.11 3.70 -12.30
CA ARG A 149 13.05 3.25 -13.32
C ARG A 149 14.45 3.75 -13.00
N ASP A 150 15.44 3.27 -13.73
CA ASP A 150 16.83 3.64 -13.50
C ASP A 150 17.21 5.02 -14.10
N PRO A 151 17.78 5.95 -13.32
CA PRO A 151 17.75 6.03 -11.85
C PRO A 151 16.50 6.78 -11.36
N THR A 152 16.06 6.53 -10.13
CA THR A 152 15.06 7.34 -9.44
C THR A 152 15.66 7.90 -8.16
N THR A 153 16.12 9.15 -8.21
CA THR A 153 16.85 9.76 -7.09
C THR A 153 16.39 11.16 -6.70
N GLY A 154 16.82 11.59 -5.51
CA GLY A 154 16.63 12.95 -5.02
C GLY A 154 15.17 13.35 -4.93
N GLY A 155 14.87 14.54 -5.43
CA GLY A 155 13.55 15.14 -5.32
C GLY A 155 12.44 14.37 -6.02
N GLY A 156 12.70 13.70 -7.15
CA GLY A 156 11.69 12.87 -7.82
C GLY A 156 11.33 11.62 -7.02
N TRP A 157 12.33 10.99 -6.40
CA TRP A 157 12.09 9.92 -5.43
C TRP A 157 11.25 10.44 -4.26
N ALA A 158 11.63 11.54 -3.63
CA ALA A 158 10.95 12.06 -2.44
C ALA A 158 9.49 12.53 -2.70
N THR A 159 9.21 13.10 -3.87
CA THR A 159 7.92 13.78 -4.12
C THR A 159 6.90 12.94 -4.91
N LEU A 160 7.36 12.15 -5.89
CA LEU A 160 6.50 11.32 -6.73
C LEU A 160 6.65 9.82 -6.45
N GLY A 161 7.85 9.38 -6.05
CA GLY A 161 8.14 7.97 -5.74
C GLY A 161 7.64 7.57 -4.36
N ALA A 162 8.42 7.88 -3.31
CA ALA A 162 8.12 7.62 -1.90
C ALA A 162 6.77 8.21 -1.45
N GLY A 163 6.33 9.26 -2.14
CA GLY A 163 5.06 9.91 -1.92
C GLY A 163 3.87 9.27 -2.63
N ALA A 164 3.99 8.16 -3.35
CA ALA A 164 2.87 7.46 -4.01
C ALA A 164 2.14 6.48 -3.06
N ASP A 165 0.98 5.99 -3.49
CA ASP A 165 0.15 5.05 -2.72
C ASP A 165 0.61 3.60 -2.90
N VAL A 166 1.01 3.26 -4.14
CA VAL A 166 1.67 2.00 -4.50
C VAL A 166 2.94 2.33 -5.27
N ILE A 167 4.04 1.70 -4.88
CA ILE A 167 5.38 1.92 -5.43
C ILE A 167 5.92 0.61 -5.98
N LEU A 168 5.94 0.53 -7.31
CA LEU A 168 6.57 -0.53 -8.08
C LEU A 168 7.94 -0.05 -8.55
N ALA A 169 8.89 -0.96 -8.75
CA ALA A 169 10.19 -0.64 -9.31
C ALA A 169 10.60 -1.66 -10.37
N LEU A 170 11.36 -1.22 -11.37
CA LEU A 170 12.02 -2.14 -12.30
C LEU A 170 13.26 -2.77 -11.63
N PRO A 171 13.60 -4.02 -11.95
CA PRO A 171 14.78 -4.70 -11.42
C PRO A 171 16.06 -3.91 -11.66
N GLY A 172 16.92 -3.85 -10.65
CA GLY A 172 18.22 -3.18 -10.71
C GLY A 172 18.16 -1.66 -10.84
N ALA A 173 16.97 -1.04 -10.75
CA ALA A 173 16.87 0.42 -10.75
C ALA A 173 17.60 1.02 -9.55
N GLN A 174 18.41 2.05 -9.79
CA GLN A 174 19.01 2.81 -8.69
C GLN A 174 17.92 3.67 -8.03
N VAL A 175 17.59 3.40 -6.77
CA VAL A 175 16.58 4.11 -5.99
C VAL A 175 17.17 4.64 -4.70
N GLY A 176 17.05 5.95 -4.47
CA GLY A 176 17.44 6.52 -3.18
C GLY A 176 17.50 8.05 -3.18
N PHE A 177 17.56 8.65 -2.00
CA PHE A 177 17.61 10.10 -1.89
C PHE A 177 18.91 10.68 -2.50
N ALA A 178 20.06 10.12 -2.13
CA ALA A 178 21.35 10.56 -2.67
C ALA A 178 21.64 9.92 -4.05
N GLY A 179 21.84 10.77 -5.06
CA GLY A 179 22.37 10.35 -6.35
C GLY A 179 23.81 9.86 -6.23
N SER A 180 24.23 8.94 -7.11
CA SER A 180 25.54 8.27 -7.05
C SER A 180 26.74 9.21 -6.96
N ARG A 181 26.64 10.43 -7.51
CA ARG A 181 27.72 11.44 -7.49
C ARG A 181 27.89 12.20 -6.18
N VAL A 182 26.95 12.09 -5.24
CA VAL A 182 26.93 12.88 -3.99
C VAL A 182 26.83 11.99 -2.75
N ARG A 183 27.02 10.68 -2.90
CA ARG A 183 27.05 9.73 -1.79
C ARG A 183 28.37 9.84 -1.01
N PRO A 184 28.37 9.52 0.29
CA PRO A 184 29.60 9.31 1.04
C PRO A 184 30.54 8.31 0.34
N PRO A 185 31.87 8.45 0.47
CA PRO A 185 32.83 7.53 -0.16
C PRO A 185 32.70 6.06 0.28
N ASP A 186 32.21 5.83 1.49
CA ASP A 186 31.99 4.54 2.14
C ASP A 186 30.53 4.06 2.05
N ALA A 187 29.70 4.73 1.23
CA ALA A 187 28.31 4.36 1.07
C ALA A 187 28.19 2.96 0.44
N ASP A 188 27.46 2.07 1.11
CA ASP A 188 27.10 0.77 0.56
C ASP A 188 26.23 0.95 -0.69
N PRO A 189 26.71 0.57 -1.91
CA PRO A 189 25.93 0.69 -3.13
C PRO A 189 24.63 -0.12 -3.10
N ALA A 190 24.59 -1.22 -2.34
CA ALA A 190 23.41 -2.07 -2.24
C ALA A 190 22.24 -1.33 -1.61
N ALA A 191 22.46 -0.38 -0.70
CA ALA A 191 21.39 0.41 -0.07
C ALA A 191 20.58 1.28 -1.05
N TYR A 192 21.06 1.47 -2.28
CA TYR A 192 20.48 2.35 -3.28
C TYR A 192 19.87 1.61 -4.47
N THR A 193 19.45 0.36 -4.29
CA THR A 193 18.76 -0.44 -5.30
C THR A 193 17.27 -0.61 -4.98
N ALA A 194 16.46 -0.86 -6.00
CA ALA A 194 15.05 -1.20 -5.83
C ALA A 194 14.85 -2.38 -4.86
N GLU A 195 15.69 -3.41 -4.96
CA GLU A 195 15.65 -4.61 -4.14
C GLU A 195 15.94 -4.31 -2.66
N ALA A 196 16.91 -3.46 -2.37
CA ALA A 196 17.19 -3.04 -1.00
C ALA A 196 16.08 -2.17 -0.43
N GLN A 197 15.49 -1.29 -1.24
CA GLN A 197 14.32 -0.51 -0.83
C GLN A 197 13.10 -1.42 -0.57
N LEU A 198 12.94 -2.53 -1.29
CA LEU A 198 11.90 -3.52 -1.02
C LEU A 198 12.17 -4.24 0.30
N ALA A 199 13.41 -4.70 0.52
CA ALA A 199 13.80 -5.37 1.76
C ALA A 199 13.64 -4.47 3.00
N ALA A 200 13.91 -3.17 2.86
CA ALA A 200 13.71 -2.16 3.90
C ALA A 200 12.24 -1.72 4.06
N GLY A 201 11.30 -2.25 3.26
CA GLY A 201 9.89 -1.89 3.35
C GLY A 201 9.54 -0.50 2.82
N SER A 202 10.39 0.08 1.96
CA SER A 202 10.22 1.39 1.35
C SER A 202 9.48 1.35 0.01
N ILE A 203 9.42 0.20 -0.68
CA ILE A 203 8.63 -0.03 -1.91
C ILE A 203 7.74 -1.27 -1.79
N ASP A 204 6.72 -1.43 -2.64
CA ASP A 204 5.79 -2.57 -2.55
C ASP A 204 6.23 -3.80 -3.35
N ALA A 205 6.83 -3.58 -4.53
CA ALA A 205 7.30 -4.68 -5.37
C ALA A 205 8.39 -4.26 -6.35
N VAL A 206 9.26 -5.21 -6.69
CA VAL A 206 10.12 -5.16 -7.87
C VAL A 206 9.47 -6.02 -8.95
N VAL A 207 9.19 -5.43 -10.11
CA VAL A 207 8.37 -6.05 -11.16
C VAL A 207 9.14 -6.04 -12.49
N PRO A 208 9.43 -7.21 -13.09
CA PRO A 208 10.06 -7.28 -14.40
C PRO A 208 9.25 -6.53 -15.48
N PRO A 209 9.90 -5.91 -16.48
CA PRO A 209 9.21 -5.14 -17.52
C PRO A 209 8.08 -5.90 -18.23
N GLU A 210 8.24 -7.20 -18.45
CA GLU A 210 7.28 -8.08 -19.10
C GLU A 210 5.99 -8.32 -18.29
N GLU A 211 6.07 -8.23 -16.96
CA GLU A 211 4.93 -8.40 -16.04
C GLU A 211 4.26 -7.06 -15.69
N LEU A 212 5.02 -5.97 -15.79
CA LEU A 212 4.60 -4.63 -15.40
C LEU A 212 3.23 -4.20 -15.96
N PRO A 213 2.88 -4.44 -17.23
CA PRO A 213 1.59 -3.99 -17.78
C PRO A 213 0.41 -4.65 -17.05
N GLY A 214 0.50 -5.98 -16.82
CA GLY A 214 -0.54 -6.74 -16.13
C GLY A 214 -0.63 -6.38 -14.64
N VAL A 215 0.51 -6.17 -13.98
CA VAL A 215 0.56 -5.76 -12.56
C VAL A 215 -0.01 -4.36 -12.37
N LEU A 216 0.37 -3.40 -13.22
CA LEU A 216 -0.12 -2.03 -13.13
C LEU A 216 -1.62 -1.95 -13.45
N ALA A 217 -2.10 -2.69 -14.46
CA ALA A 217 -3.53 -2.78 -14.77
C ALA A 217 -4.34 -3.36 -13.60
N LEU A 218 -3.82 -4.39 -12.92
CA LEU A 218 -4.47 -4.95 -11.74
C LEU A 218 -4.55 -3.91 -10.60
N TRP A 219 -3.47 -3.22 -10.30
CA TRP A 219 -3.46 -2.19 -9.26
C TRP A 219 -4.42 -1.04 -9.56
N LEU A 220 -4.43 -0.53 -10.79
CA LEU A 220 -5.37 0.51 -11.19
C LEU A 220 -6.82 0.05 -11.04
N ARG A 221 -7.15 -1.17 -11.49
CA ARG A 221 -8.49 -1.75 -11.31
C ARG A 221 -8.87 -1.86 -9.83
N LEU A 222 -7.97 -2.36 -8.99
CA LEU A 222 -8.22 -2.50 -7.55
C LEU A 222 -8.47 -1.14 -6.90
N LEU A 223 -7.64 -0.14 -7.18
CA LEU A 223 -7.71 1.17 -6.52
C LEU A 223 -8.80 2.10 -7.08
N THR A 224 -9.37 1.80 -8.25
CA THR A 224 -10.43 2.61 -8.88
C THR A 224 -11.81 1.96 -8.87
N GLY A 225 -11.94 0.71 -8.42
CA GLY A 225 -13.22 0.02 -8.31
C GLY A 225 -13.76 -0.61 -9.59
N GLY A 226 -12.98 -0.64 -10.68
CA GLY A 226 -13.24 -1.47 -11.86
C GLY A 226 -14.21 -0.95 -12.92
N ASP A 227 -14.91 0.17 -12.71
CA ASP A 227 -15.94 0.69 -13.64
C ASP A 227 -15.48 1.86 -14.54
N ALA A 228 -14.18 2.18 -14.61
CA ALA A 228 -13.67 3.30 -15.43
C ALA A 228 -13.54 2.99 -16.94
N GLY A 229 -14.44 2.17 -17.49
CA GLY A 229 -14.35 1.62 -18.85
C GLY A 229 -14.87 2.53 -19.97
N ASP A 230 -15.65 3.57 -19.68
CA ASP A 230 -16.29 4.45 -20.67
C ASP A 230 -15.76 5.90 -20.65
N GLY A 231 -14.73 6.19 -19.84
CA GLY A 231 -14.21 7.55 -19.67
C GLY A 231 -15.14 8.46 -18.85
N SER A 232 -16.24 7.95 -18.30
CA SER A 232 -17.09 8.66 -17.36
C SER A 232 -16.34 8.81 -16.02
N PRO A 233 -16.42 9.99 -15.37
CA PRO A 233 -15.80 10.18 -14.06
C PRO A 233 -16.28 9.11 -13.08
N SER A 234 -15.35 8.36 -12.47
CA SER A 234 -15.64 7.40 -11.41
C SER A 234 -16.42 8.11 -10.30
N SER A 235 -17.73 7.86 -10.25
CA SER A 235 -18.61 8.32 -9.20
C SER A 235 -18.39 7.42 -8.01
N ARG A 236 -18.00 8.01 -6.87
CA ARG A 236 -17.88 7.29 -5.60
C ARG A 236 -19.23 6.57 -5.33
N PRO A 237 -19.26 5.25 -5.08
CA PRO A 237 -20.51 4.55 -4.86
C PRO A 237 -21.29 5.21 -3.72
N THR A 238 -22.58 5.49 -3.97
CA THR A 238 -23.48 6.24 -3.09
C THR A 238 -23.87 5.48 -1.80
N SER A 239 -23.54 4.20 -1.73
CA SER A 239 -23.65 3.37 -0.52
C SER A 239 -22.47 2.40 -0.46
N LEU A 240 -21.60 2.58 0.54
CA LEU A 240 -20.55 1.62 0.85
C LEU A 240 -21.15 0.56 1.78
N SER A 241 -21.78 -0.47 1.21
CA SER A 241 -22.20 -1.61 2.01
C SER A 241 -20.99 -2.35 2.55
N ALA A 242 -21.04 -2.73 3.83
CA ALA A 242 -20.05 -3.63 4.42
C ALA A 242 -19.91 -4.90 3.58
N ALA A 243 -18.67 -5.39 3.49
CA ALA A 243 -18.42 -6.71 2.99
C ALA A 243 -18.88 -7.72 4.06
N PRO A 244 -19.82 -8.67 3.78
CA PRO A 244 -20.07 -9.74 4.72
C PRO A 244 -18.77 -10.48 5.07
N PRO A 245 -18.62 -10.94 6.32
CA PRO A 245 -17.45 -11.74 6.69
C PRO A 245 -17.43 -13.04 5.88
N PRO A 246 -16.24 -13.55 5.55
CA PRO A 246 -16.11 -14.87 4.94
C PRO A 246 -16.74 -15.96 5.84
N PRO A 247 -17.28 -17.04 5.25
CA PRO A 247 -17.73 -18.20 6.03
C PRO A 247 -16.53 -18.86 6.73
N ALA A 248 -16.80 -19.60 7.80
CA ALA A 248 -15.78 -20.40 8.47
C ALA A 248 -15.27 -21.50 7.52
N LEU A 249 -13.95 -21.64 7.38
CA LEU A 249 -13.32 -22.67 6.55
C LEU A 249 -12.86 -23.89 7.37
N GLY A 250 -12.74 -23.74 8.68
CA GLY A 250 -12.28 -24.75 9.62
C GLY A 250 -13.40 -25.55 10.25
N ASP A 251 -13.23 -25.91 11.53
CA ASP A 251 -14.23 -26.69 12.27
C ASP A 251 -15.56 -25.93 12.39
N THR A 252 -16.65 -26.68 12.42
CA THR A 252 -18.01 -26.13 12.54
C THR A 252 -18.58 -26.20 13.95
N ASP A 253 -18.01 -27.06 14.78
CA ASP A 253 -18.52 -27.33 16.12
C ASP A 253 -17.98 -26.31 17.12
N LEU A 254 -18.85 -25.80 17.97
CA LEU A 254 -18.47 -24.87 19.02
C LEU A 254 -17.73 -25.60 20.15
N PRO A 255 -16.62 -25.04 20.67
CA PRO A 255 -15.86 -25.66 21.74
C PRO A 255 -16.68 -25.70 23.04
N ALA A 256 -16.68 -26.84 23.72
CA ALA A 256 -17.37 -27.00 25.00
C ALA A 256 -16.66 -26.24 26.13
N THR A 257 -15.33 -26.15 26.08
CA THR A 257 -14.50 -25.48 27.11
C THR A 257 -13.60 -24.41 26.51
N GLY A 258 -13.19 -23.43 27.32
CA GLY A 258 -12.21 -22.41 26.95
C GLY A 258 -10.88 -23.02 26.54
N TRP A 259 -10.45 -24.10 27.21
CA TRP A 259 -9.23 -24.81 26.81
C TRP A 259 -9.36 -25.52 25.47
N GLU A 260 -10.54 -26.05 25.15
CA GLU A 260 -10.82 -26.57 23.82
C GLU A 260 -10.76 -25.47 22.75
N ALA A 261 -11.33 -24.29 23.00
CA ALA A 261 -11.21 -23.15 22.09
C ALA A 261 -9.74 -22.77 21.82
N VAL A 262 -8.91 -22.73 22.88
CA VAL A 262 -7.46 -22.47 22.76
C VAL A 262 -6.77 -23.54 21.90
N ARG A 263 -7.05 -24.83 22.15
CA ARG A 263 -6.47 -25.94 21.38
C ARG A 263 -6.90 -25.92 19.92
N ASN A 264 -8.16 -25.60 19.64
CA ASN A 264 -8.70 -25.50 18.28
C ASN A 264 -8.02 -24.36 17.51
N ALA A 265 -7.94 -23.16 18.11
CA ALA A 265 -7.29 -22.00 17.50
C ALA A 265 -5.79 -22.21 17.21
N ARG A 266 -5.12 -22.99 18.06
CA ARG A 266 -3.71 -23.36 17.92
C ARG A 266 -3.47 -24.61 17.06
N SER A 267 -4.52 -25.26 16.59
CA SER A 267 -4.40 -26.47 15.76
C SER A 267 -3.57 -26.17 14.50
N PRO A 268 -2.60 -27.04 14.15
CA PRO A 268 -1.86 -26.90 12.90
C PRO A 268 -2.73 -27.25 11.68
N ARG A 269 -3.87 -27.93 11.88
CA ARG A 269 -4.80 -28.31 10.81
C ARG A 269 -5.78 -27.20 10.45
N ARG A 270 -5.85 -26.12 11.23
CA ARG A 270 -6.78 -25.01 11.00
C ARG A 270 -6.37 -24.19 9.77
N PRO A 271 -7.32 -23.76 8.92
CA PRO A 271 -7.06 -22.79 7.86
C PRO A 271 -6.52 -21.46 8.40
N ARG A 272 -5.37 -21.02 7.85
CA ARG A 272 -4.72 -19.74 8.20
C ARG A 272 -5.10 -18.64 7.21
N ALA A 273 -4.66 -17.41 7.47
CA ALA A 273 -4.95 -16.23 6.66
C ALA A 273 -4.88 -16.47 5.14
N THR A 274 -3.83 -17.13 4.64
CA THR A 274 -3.68 -17.41 3.21
C THR A 274 -4.87 -18.19 2.64
N ALA A 275 -5.35 -19.23 3.34
CA ALA A 275 -6.49 -20.02 2.89
C ALA A 275 -7.78 -19.18 2.82
N TYR A 276 -8.00 -18.31 3.81
CA TYR A 276 -9.12 -17.36 3.77
C TYR A 276 -8.99 -16.38 2.62
N LEU A 277 -7.81 -15.79 2.39
CA LEU A 277 -7.57 -14.86 1.29
C LEU A 277 -7.74 -15.53 -0.08
N ASP A 278 -7.29 -16.78 -0.25
CA ASP A 278 -7.48 -17.58 -1.45
C ASP A 278 -8.95 -17.87 -1.74
N ALA A 279 -9.73 -18.20 -0.70
CA ALA A 279 -11.17 -18.43 -0.83
C ALA A 279 -11.96 -17.13 -1.11
N CYS A 280 -11.50 -15.99 -0.57
CA CYS A 280 -12.21 -14.71 -0.68
C CYS A 280 -11.97 -14.00 -2.02
N PHE A 281 -10.80 -14.16 -2.63
CA PHE A 281 -10.35 -13.30 -3.73
C PHE A 281 -9.95 -14.08 -4.97
N THR A 282 -10.52 -13.70 -6.11
CA THR A 282 -10.14 -14.27 -7.42
C THR A 282 -8.80 -13.73 -7.91
N ARG A 283 -8.50 -12.47 -7.58
CA ARG A 283 -7.25 -11.77 -7.90
C ARG A 283 -6.93 -10.85 -6.73
N ARG A 284 -5.65 -10.74 -6.38
CA ARG A 284 -5.17 -9.86 -5.31
C ARG A 284 -3.78 -9.32 -5.60
N ALA A 285 -3.47 -8.18 -4.99
CA ALA A 285 -2.15 -7.58 -4.99
C ALA A 285 -1.82 -7.08 -3.58
N ALA A 286 -0.58 -7.31 -3.14
CA ALA A 286 -0.13 -7.00 -1.78
C ALA A 286 0.63 -5.68 -1.74
N ILE A 287 0.41 -4.89 -0.68
CA ILE A 287 1.32 -3.79 -0.32
C ILE A 287 2.35 -4.32 0.67
N SER A 288 3.56 -3.74 0.67
CA SER A 288 4.67 -4.24 1.50
C SER A 288 5.34 -3.14 2.32
N GLY A 289 5.85 -3.53 3.49
CA GLY A 289 6.65 -2.70 4.38
C GLY A 289 5.89 -1.56 5.04
N ASP A 290 6.53 -0.86 5.98
CA ASP A 290 5.92 0.23 6.75
C ASP A 290 6.31 1.64 6.27
N ARG A 291 7.20 1.76 5.27
CA ARG A 291 7.91 3.01 4.85
C ARG A 291 8.78 3.65 5.93
N CYS A 292 9.10 2.92 6.99
CA CYS A 292 9.92 3.37 8.10
C CYS A 292 11.11 2.43 8.37
N GLY A 293 11.47 1.57 7.42
CA GLY A 293 12.61 0.67 7.52
C GLY A 293 12.27 -0.75 7.99
N GLY A 294 11.00 -1.16 7.98
CA GLY A 294 10.57 -2.47 8.45
C GLY A 294 9.58 -3.18 7.54
N THR A 295 9.60 -4.51 7.61
CA THR A 295 8.59 -5.42 7.05
C THR A 295 8.14 -6.42 8.13
N ASP A 296 6.96 -7.00 7.97
CA ASP A 296 6.47 -8.07 8.85
C ASP A 296 5.74 -9.13 8.02
N ALA A 297 6.34 -10.31 7.86
CA ALA A 297 5.70 -11.44 7.18
C ALA A 297 4.50 -11.99 7.96
N GLY A 298 4.36 -11.62 9.25
CA GLY A 298 3.23 -11.91 10.12
C GLY A 298 1.95 -11.15 9.76
N MET A 299 2.02 -10.15 8.89
CA MET A 299 0.92 -9.26 8.53
C MET A 299 0.79 -9.11 7.01
N LEU A 300 -0.18 -9.81 6.41
CA LEU A 300 -0.47 -9.71 4.98
C LEU A 300 -1.42 -8.55 4.71
N CYS A 301 -1.01 -7.57 3.92
CA CYS A 301 -1.83 -6.41 3.56
C CYS A 301 -1.99 -6.29 2.03
N GLY A 302 -3.18 -5.93 1.55
CA GLY A 302 -3.38 -5.75 0.11
C GLY A 302 -4.82 -5.45 -0.27
N PHE A 303 -5.09 -5.57 -1.57
CA PHE A 303 -6.42 -5.39 -2.16
C PHE A 303 -6.75 -6.60 -3.02
N GLY A 304 -8.03 -7.01 -3.02
CA GLY A 304 -8.48 -8.15 -3.81
C GLY A 304 -9.86 -7.94 -4.43
N ILE A 305 -10.09 -8.60 -5.56
CA ILE A 305 -11.38 -8.71 -6.22
C ILE A 305 -12.13 -9.86 -5.58
N ARG A 306 -13.18 -9.54 -4.84
CA ARG A 306 -13.95 -10.52 -4.09
C ARG A 306 -14.63 -11.51 -5.04
N ALA A 307 -14.52 -12.80 -4.74
CA ALA A 307 -15.03 -13.88 -5.59
C ALA A 307 -16.56 -13.88 -5.72
N GLN A 308 -17.25 -13.49 -4.66
CA GLN A 308 -18.71 -13.56 -4.55
C GLN A 308 -19.43 -12.52 -5.41
N ASP A 309 -18.87 -11.31 -5.54
CA ASP A 309 -19.55 -10.19 -6.20
C ASP A 309 -18.64 -9.24 -6.99
N GLY A 310 -17.37 -9.59 -7.15
CA GLY A 310 -16.42 -8.81 -7.97
C GLY A 310 -15.99 -7.46 -7.38
N ARG A 311 -16.46 -7.09 -6.18
CA ARG A 311 -16.08 -5.82 -5.54
C ARG A 311 -14.64 -5.85 -5.06
N THR A 312 -13.94 -4.72 -5.16
CA THR A 312 -12.64 -4.58 -4.48
C THR A 312 -12.82 -4.45 -2.98
N VAL A 313 -12.04 -5.22 -2.22
CA VAL A 313 -11.94 -5.13 -0.75
C VAL A 313 -10.46 -5.05 -0.40
N ALA A 314 -10.12 -4.15 0.53
CA ALA A 314 -8.79 -4.12 1.14
C ALA A 314 -8.72 -5.18 2.25
N TYR A 315 -7.59 -5.87 2.41
CA TYR A 315 -7.42 -6.88 3.46
C TYR A 315 -6.17 -6.66 4.29
N ALA A 316 -6.28 -6.81 5.62
CA ALA A 316 -5.15 -6.92 6.54
C ALA A 316 -5.31 -8.21 7.36
N ALA A 317 -4.36 -9.12 7.28
CA ALA A 317 -4.49 -10.46 7.84
C ALA A 317 -3.26 -10.89 8.63
N GLN A 318 -3.46 -11.21 9.90
CA GLN A 318 -2.43 -11.82 10.74
C GLN A 318 -2.28 -13.30 10.40
N THR A 319 -1.05 -13.83 10.46
CA THR A 319 -0.74 -15.19 9.99
C THR A 319 -0.49 -16.22 11.10
N GLY A 320 -0.80 -15.89 12.35
CA GLY A 320 -0.59 -16.75 13.52
C GLY A 320 0.71 -16.48 14.28
N THR A 321 1.42 -15.39 13.97
CA THR A 321 2.66 -15.00 14.65
C THR A 321 2.46 -13.75 15.52
N ALA A 322 3.39 -13.51 16.44
CA ALA A 322 3.40 -12.27 17.21
C ALA A 322 3.58 -11.07 16.24
N THR A 323 2.64 -10.13 16.23
CA THR A 323 2.64 -9.04 15.25
C THR A 323 3.70 -8.00 15.61
N ARG A 324 4.56 -7.64 14.66
CA ARG A 324 5.66 -6.70 14.85
C ARG A 324 5.22 -5.26 14.57
N PRO A 325 5.96 -4.22 15.04
CA PRO A 325 5.63 -2.82 14.79
C PRO A 325 5.41 -2.47 13.31
N ALA A 326 6.25 -3.01 12.42
CA ALA A 326 6.13 -2.81 10.98
C ALA A 326 4.81 -3.39 10.43
N GLY A 327 4.31 -4.50 10.97
CA GLY A 327 3.03 -5.09 10.58
C GLY A 327 1.86 -4.16 10.91
N TYR A 328 1.81 -3.63 12.14
CA TYR A 328 0.79 -2.64 12.52
C TYR A 328 0.81 -1.39 11.64
N ARG A 329 1.99 -0.81 11.39
CA ARG A 329 2.12 0.35 10.50
C ARG A 329 1.70 0.06 9.06
N THR A 330 1.98 -1.14 8.55
CA THR A 330 1.55 -1.57 7.22
C THR A 330 0.02 -1.64 7.15
N ALA A 331 -0.63 -2.23 8.16
CA ALA A 331 -2.08 -2.27 8.27
C ALA A 331 -2.71 -0.86 8.40
N THR A 332 -2.10 0.02 9.20
CA THR A 332 -2.52 1.43 9.33
C THR A 332 -2.47 2.14 7.98
N ARG A 333 -1.39 1.95 7.21
CA ARG A 333 -1.26 2.53 5.86
C ARG A 333 -2.35 1.99 4.93
N LEU A 334 -2.62 0.69 4.96
CA LEU A 334 -3.67 0.07 4.16
C LEU A 334 -5.04 0.68 4.47
N ILE A 335 -5.42 0.73 5.74
CA ILE A 335 -6.75 1.19 6.17
C ILE A 335 -6.95 2.65 5.77
N ARG A 336 -5.97 3.52 6.01
CA ARG A 336 -6.02 4.93 5.60
C ARG A 336 -6.11 5.09 4.08
N LEU A 337 -5.43 4.24 3.32
CA LEU A 337 -5.52 4.23 1.86
C LEU A 337 -6.92 3.80 1.39
N ALA A 338 -7.42 2.69 1.93
CA ALA A 338 -8.73 2.15 1.61
C ALA A 338 -9.85 3.15 1.95
N ASP A 339 -9.77 3.78 3.13
CA ASP A 339 -10.72 4.79 3.58
C ASP A 339 -10.78 6.00 2.63
N ARG A 340 -9.60 6.55 2.31
CA ARG A 340 -9.50 7.67 1.36
C ARG A 340 -10.07 7.34 -0.02
N LEU A 341 -9.90 6.10 -0.49
CA LEU A 341 -10.40 5.65 -1.79
C LEU A 341 -11.86 5.15 -1.73
N GLY A 342 -12.46 5.02 -0.55
CA GLY A 342 -13.82 4.50 -0.40
C GLY A 342 -13.91 2.98 -0.62
N ILE A 343 -12.86 2.23 -0.27
CA ILE A 343 -12.80 0.77 -0.42
C ILE A 343 -13.06 0.13 0.95
N PRO A 344 -14.02 -0.81 1.10
CA PRO A 344 -14.26 -1.50 2.36
C PRO A 344 -13.06 -2.36 2.77
N VAL A 345 -12.89 -2.55 4.08
CA VAL A 345 -11.76 -3.30 4.66
C VAL A 345 -12.25 -4.59 5.33
N LEU A 346 -11.54 -5.69 5.07
CA LEU A 346 -11.65 -6.96 5.78
C LEU A 346 -10.38 -7.17 6.61
N THR A 347 -10.49 -7.32 7.93
CA THR A 347 -9.37 -7.72 8.78
C THR A 347 -9.53 -9.18 9.23
N LEU A 348 -8.44 -9.94 9.15
CA LEU A 348 -8.39 -11.32 9.65
C LEU A 348 -7.44 -11.38 10.85
N VAL A 349 -7.98 -11.81 11.99
CA VAL A 349 -7.26 -11.83 13.26
C VAL A 349 -6.82 -13.27 13.57
N ASP A 350 -5.51 -13.44 13.74
CA ASP A 350 -4.83 -14.68 14.12
C ASP A 350 -3.44 -14.33 14.67
N THR A 351 -3.36 -13.99 15.95
CA THR A 351 -2.10 -13.67 16.62
C THR A 351 -2.13 -14.08 18.09
N PRO A 352 -1.02 -14.59 18.65
CA PRO A 352 -0.87 -14.73 20.10
C PRO A 352 -0.75 -13.37 20.81
N GLY A 353 -0.52 -12.28 20.06
CA GLY A 353 -0.39 -10.92 20.57
C GLY A 353 0.67 -10.10 19.83
N ALA A 354 0.96 -8.91 20.34
CA ALA A 354 2.07 -8.12 19.82
C ALA A 354 3.42 -8.75 20.18
N ALA A 355 4.41 -8.60 19.29
CA ALA A 355 5.80 -8.86 19.65
C ALA A 355 6.21 -7.94 20.82
N ASN A 356 6.77 -8.54 21.87
CA ASN A 356 7.18 -7.87 23.10
C ASN A 356 8.69 -8.03 23.37
N ASP A 357 9.45 -8.41 22.34
CA ASP A 357 10.91 -8.49 22.41
C ASP A 357 11.53 -7.07 22.44
N ALA A 358 12.80 -6.98 22.84
CA ALA A 358 13.49 -5.70 22.99
C ALA A 358 13.60 -4.92 21.67
N GLU A 359 13.57 -5.60 20.52
CA GLU A 359 13.59 -4.93 19.22
C GLU A 359 12.23 -4.30 18.90
N ALA A 360 11.13 -5.00 19.19
CA ALA A 360 9.78 -4.46 19.04
C ALA A 360 9.57 -3.22 19.92
N GLU A 361 10.09 -3.22 21.15
CA GLU A 361 10.06 -2.06 22.04
C GLU A 361 10.87 -0.88 21.48
N ARG A 362 12.11 -1.11 21.02
CA ARG A 362 12.93 -0.05 20.40
C ARG A 362 12.31 0.52 19.13
N GLN A 363 11.60 -0.31 18.37
CA GLN A 363 10.88 0.09 17.18
C GLN A 363 9.53 0.78 17.49
N GLY A 364 9.11 0.86 18.76
CA GLY A 364 7.92 1.59 19.19
C GLY A 364 6.61 0.83 18.94
N VAL A 365 6.52 -0.45 19.37
CA VAL A 365 5.31 -1.28 19.23
C VAL A 365 4.05 -0.62 19.78
N GLY A 366 4.12 0.05 20.94
CA GLY A 366 2.98 0.73 21.55
C GLY A 366 2.42 1.85 20.67
N ALA A 367 3.28 2.67 20.07
CA ALA A 367 2.87 3.72 19.14
C ALA A 367 2.26 3.15 17.86
N ALA A 368 2.83 2.06 17.33
CA ALA A 368 2.32 1.40 16.14
C ALA A 368 0.91 0.82 16.37
N ILE A 369 0.65 0.24 17.55
CA ILE A 369 -0.68 -0.24 17.95
C ILE A 369 -1.66 0.92 18.10
N ALA A 370 -1.26 2.01 18.77
CA ALA A 370 -2.10 3.19 18.96
C ALA A 370 -2.53 3.83 17.62
N ASP A 371 -1.61 3.91 16.66
CA ASP A 371 -1.90 4.40 15.32
C ASP A 371 -2.92 3.52 14.58
N LEU A 372 -2.83 2.20 14.75
CA LEU A 372 -3.76 1.26 14.12
C LEU A 372 -5.16 1.34 14.74
N PHE A 373 -5.26 1.42 16.08
CA PHE A 373 -6.53 1.67 16.76
C PHE A 373 -7.23 2.91 16.22
N THR A 374 -6.46 3.99 16.08
CA THR A 374 -6.95 5.26 15.54
C THR A 374 -7.43 5.07 14.10
N ALA A 375 -6.63 4.42 13.23
CA ALA A 375 -7.02 4.19 11.84
C ALA A 375 -8.27 3.33 11.68
N VAL A 376 -8.45 2.28 12.49
CA VAL A 376 -9.67 1.45 12.47
C VAL A 376 -10.89 2.26 12.95
N THR A 377 -10.73 3.06 14.00
CA THR A 377 -11.85 3.82 14.60
C THR A 377 -12.26 5.03 13.76
N GLU A 378 -11.32 5.70 13.12
CA GLU A 378 -11.57 6.87 12.26
C GLU A 378 -12.04 6.49 10.85
N ALA A 379 -11.92 5.22 10.46
CA ALA A 379 -12.33 4.77 9.14
C ALA A 379 -13.82 5.06 8.90
N THR A 380 -14.11 5.78 7.81
CA THR A 380 -15.46 6.08 7.33
C THR A 380 -16.00 4.97 6.43
N VAL A 381 -15.11 4.19 5.83
CA VAL A 381 -15.45 2.96 5.10
C VAL A 381 -15.77 1.82 6.08
N PRO A 382 -16.65 0.87 5.71
CA PRO A 382 -16.91 -0.28 6.56
C PRO A 382 -15.64 -1.12 6.78
N VAL A 383 -15.29 -1.35 8.04
CA VAL A 383 -14.29 -2.33 8.46
C VAL A 383 -15.02 -3.54 9.04
N THR A 384 -14.71 -4.73 8.53
CA THR A 384 -15.28 -6.00 9.02
C THR A 384 -14.13 -6.88 9.49
N THR A 385 -14.23 -7.41 10.71
CA THR A 385 -13.20 -8.30 11.26
C THR A 385 -13.72 -9.73 11.36
N LEU A 386 -12.87 -10.69 11.02
CA LEU A 386 -13.07 -12.10 11.31
C LEU A 386 -11.91 -12.63 12.15
N LEU A 387 -12.21 -13.08 13.37
CA LEU A 387 -11.30 -13.90 14.18
C LEU A 387 -11.28 -15.29 13.55
N ILE A 388 -10.14 -15.65 12.96
CA ILE A 388 -9.96 -16.94 12.28
C ILE A 388 -9.08 -17.90 13.08
N GLY A 389 -8.60 -17.49 14.25
CA GLY A 389 -7.61 -18.18 15.05
C GLY A 389 -7.44 -17.58 16.43
N GLU A 390 -6.19 -17.31 16.83
CA GLU A 390 -5.93 -16.68 18.13
C GLU A 390 -6.23 -15.17 18.10
N GLY A 391 -6.99 -14.68 19.06
CA GLY A 391 -7.16 -13.25 19.35
C GLY A 391 -6.38 -12.87 20.60
N GLY A 392 -5.08 -12.63 20.48
CA GLY A 392 -4.23 -12.26 21.63
C GLY A 392 -4.23 -10.78 21.95
N SER A 393 -4.92 -10.38 23.03
CA SER A 393 -4.76 -9.09 23.70
C SER A 393 -4.92 -7.86 22.78
N GLY A 394 -4.27 -6.74 23.15
CA GLY A 394 -4.23 -5.51 22.35
C GLY A 394 -3.66 -5.70 20.94
N GLY A 395 -2.84 -6.72 20.71
CA GLY A 395 -2.28 -6.99 19.38
C GLY A 395 -3.29 -7.55 18.38
N ALA A 396 -4.25 -8.35 18.85
CA ALA A 396 -5.42 -8.74 18.05
C ALA A 396 -6.45 -7.61 17.98
N LEU A 397 -6.72 -6.96 19.12
CA LEU A 397 -7.72 -5.89 19.22
C LEU A 397 -7.43 -4.72 18.29
N ALA A 398 -6.15 -4.42 18.02
CA ALA A 398 -5.76 -3.34 17.11
C ALA A 398 -6.38 -3.47 15.71
N LEU A 399 -6.62 -4.69 15.22
CA LEU A 399 -7.27 -4.96 13.93
C LEU A 399 -8.80 -5.10 14.02
N ALA A 400 -9.35 -5.25 15.23
CA ALA A 400 -10.74 -5.58 15.43
C ALA A 400 -11.63 -4.35 15.28
N ALA A 401 -12.59 -4.43 14.35
CA ALA A 401 -13.58 -3.40 14.09
C ALA A 401 -14.63 -3.37 15.22
N PRO A 402 -14.73 -2.26 15.99
CA PRO A 402 -15.75 -2.13 17.02
C PRO A 402 -17.15 -2.31 16.44
N GLY A 403 -17.95 -3.21 17.02
CA GLY A 403 -19.34 -3.47 16.58
C GLY A 403 -19.49 -4.25 15.27
N ASN A 404 -18.40 -4.62 14.59
CA ASN A 404 -18.43 -5.43 13.37
C ASN A 404 -17.32 -6.49 13.32
N THR A 405 -17.07 -7.10 14.47
CA THR A 405 -16.16 -8.25 14.63
C THR A 405 -16.97 -9.55 14.69
N TRP A 406 -16.52 -10.55 13.96
CA TRP A 406 -17.10 -11.89 13.89
C TRP A 406 -16.07 -12.93 14.29
N ALA A 407 -16.52 -14.12 14.69
CA ALA A 407 -15.65 -15.23 15.06
C ALA A 407 -15.93 -16.48 14.24
N THR A 408 -14.92 -17.29 13.97
CA THR A 408 -15.09 -18.67 13.50
C THR A 408 -15.25 -19.60 14.72
N PRO A 409 -15.89 -20.78 14.58
CA PRO A 409 -16.05 -21.73 15.68
C PRO A 409 -14.74 -22.19 16.32
N ASP A 410 -13.66 -22.23 15.54
CA ASP A 410 -12.31 -22.63 15.93
C ASP A 410 -11.39 -21.47 16.34
N SER A 411 -11.96 -20.31 16.67
CA SER A 411 -11.22 -19.13 17.16
C SER A 411 -11.40 -18.90 18.66
N TYR A 412 -10.57 -18.02 19.25
CA TYR A 412 -10.82 -17.44 20.57
C TYR A 412 -10.35 -15.99 20.61
N PHE A 413 -10.87 -15.20 21.55
CA PHE A 413 -10.36 -13.84 21.81
C PHE A 413 -10.18 -13.68 23.32
N SER A 414 -9.02 -13.18 23.76
CA SER A 414 -8.71 -13.00 25.17
C SER A 414 -7.89 -11.75 25.43
N VAL A 415 -8.04 -11.19 26.64
CA VAL A 415 -7.23 -10.07 27.15
C VAL A 415 -5.73 -10.43 27.21
N ILE A 416 -5.41 -11.71 27.40
CA ILE A 416 -4.06 -12.28 27.34
C ILE A 416 -4.16 -13.82 27.21
N ALA A 417 -3.11 -14.50 26.76
CA ALA A 417 -3.08 -15.97 26.74
C ALA A 417 -3.41 -16.55 28.13
N PRO A 418 -4.25 -17.61 28.25
CA PRO A 418 -4.63 -18.17 29.55
C PRO A 418 -3.46 -18.60 30.43
N GLU A 419 -2.38 -19.12 29.82
CA GLU A 419 -1.13 -19.44 30.50
C GLU A 419 -0.53 -18.21 31.20
N MET A 420 -0.49 -17.08 30.49
CA MET A 420 0.04 -15.83 31.02
C MET A 420 -0.89 -15.21 32.06
N ALA A 421 -2.21 -15.35 31.91
CA ALA A 421 -3.17 -14.93 32.92
C ALA A 421 -2.97 -15.71 34.23
N ALA A 422 -2.80 -17.04 34.15
CA ALA A 422 -2.50 -17.88 35.30
C ALA A 422 -1.19 -17.45 35.98
N ALA A 423 -0.13 -17.22 35.20
CA ALA A 423 1.15 -16.75 35.72
C ALA A 423 1.06 -15.37 36.41
N ILE A 424 0.39 -14.39 35.80
CA ILE A 424 0.19 -13.04 36.37
C ILE A 424 -0.60 -13.13 37.68
N LEU A 425 -1.63 -13.98 37.74
CA LEU A 425 -2.47 -14.18 38.90
C LEU A 425 -1.88 -15.17 39.92
N LYS A 426 -0.63 -15.62 39.72
CA LYS A 426 0.08 -16.57 40.59
C LYS A 426 -0.71 -17.86 40.84
N ARG A 427 -1.37 -18.38 39.80
CA ARG A 427 -2.06 -19.67 39.82
C ARG A 427 -1.11 -20.79 39.38
N PRO A 428 -1.26 -22.02 39.89
CA PRO A 428 -0.47 -23.16 39.41
C PRO A 428 -0.85 -23.54 37.96
N ASP A 429 0.08 -24.20 37.26
CA ASP A 429 -0.07 -24.54 35.83
C ASP A 429 -1.25 -25.49 35.54
N ASP A 430 -1.65 -26.31 36.52
CA ASP A 430 -2.82 -27.19 36.40
C ASP A 430 -4.16 -26.43 36.36
N GLN A 431 -4.16 -25.12 36.64
CA GLN A 431 -5.34 -24.24 36.56
C GLN A 431 -5.44 -23.47 35.23
N VAL A 432 -4.54 -23.67 34.27
CA VAL A 432 -4.58 -22.97 32.97
C VAL A 432 -5.88 -23.24 32.20
N SER A 433 -6.36 -24.48 32.21
CA SER A 433 -7.62 -24.86 31.54
C SER A 433 -8.81 -24.14 32.18
N THR A 434 -8.89 -24.18 33.51
CA THR A 434 -9.89 -23.45 34.31
C THR A 434 -9.81 -21.94 34.07
N MET A 435 -8.60 -21.39 33.94
CA MET A 435 -8.39 -19.98 33.63
C MET A 435 -8.97 -19.62 32.25
N ALA A 436 -8.80 -20.48 31.24
CA ALA A 436 -9.40 -20.26 29.93
C ALA A 436 -10.95 -20.19 29.99
N ASP A 437 -11.58 -21.04 30.82
CA ASP A 437 -13.03 -20.97 31.06
C ASP A 437 -13.44 -19.68 31.78
N GLN A 438 -12.70 -19.29 32.83
CA GLN A 438 -12.98 -18.07 33.61
C GLN A 438 -12.81 -16.78 32.80
N LEU A 439 -11.87 -16.78 31.85
CA LEU A 439 -11.66 -15.68 30.91
C LEU A 439 -12.73 -15.60 29.82
N ARG A 440 -13.61 -16.61 29.72
CA ARG A 440 -14.74 -16.62 28.77
C ARG A 440 -14.30 -16.41 27.32
N VAL A 441 -13.28 -17.15 26.89
CA VAL A 441 -12.60 -16.93 25.60
C VAL A 441 -13.30 -17.55 24.39
N ARG A 442 -14.30 -18.42 24.61
CA ARG A 442 -14.96 -19.21 23.54
C ARG A 442 -15.77 -18.28 22.62
N PRO A 443 -15.94 -18.60 21.32
CA PRO A 443 -16.74 -17.79 20.40
C PRO A 443 -18.15 -17.45 20.90
N GLN A 444 -18.85 -18.41 21.50
CA GLN A 444 -20.20 -18.21 22.07
C GLN A 444 -20.19 -17.32 23.31
N ASP A 445 -19.14 -17.38 24.15
CA ASP A 445 -19.00 -16.46 25.26
C ASP A 445 -18.81 -15.02 24.76
N LEU A 446 -18.01 -14.84 23.71
CA LEU A 446 -17.75 -13.54 23.12
C LEU A 446 -19.00 -12.91 22.51
N VAL A 447 -19.91 -13.72 21.96
CA VAL A 447 -21.23 -13.26 21.52
C VAL A 447 -22.08 -12.82 22.71
N GLU A 448 -22.16 -13.64 23.76
CA GLU A 448 -22.91 -13.30 24.97
C GLU A 448 -22.39 -12.05 25.67
N LEU A 449 -21.07 -11.82 25.62
CA LEU A 449 -20.41 -10.62 26.15
C LEU A 449 -20.54 -9.40 25.21
N GLY A 450 -21.07 -9.56 24.00
CA GLY A 450 -21.20 -8.49 23.01
C GLY A 450 -19.88 -8.03 22.39
N ILE A 451 -18.81 -8.82 22.54
CA ILE A 451 -17.48 -8.54 21.97
C ILE A 451 -17.44 -8.84 20.47
N VAL A 452 -18.11 -9.93 20.06
CA VAL A 452 -18.30 -10.27 18.65
C VAL A 452 -19.79 -10.27 18.33
N ARG A 453 -20.11 -9.87 17.10
CA ARG A 453 -21.47 -9.75 16.58
C ARG A 453 -22.15 -11.10 16.37
N GLY A 454 -21.36 -12.13 16.06
CA GLY A 454 -21.84 -13.46 15.76
C GLY A 454 -20.71 -14.39 15.35
N ILE A 455 -21.09 -15.65 15.15
CA ILE A 455 -20.18 -16.72 14.72
C ILE A 455 -20.52 -17.05 13.27
N THR A 456 -19.52 -17.09 12.39
CA THR A 456 -19.74 -17.42 10.99
C THR A 456 -19.98 -18.93 10.84
N ALA A 457 -20.99 -19.29 10.03
CA ALA A 457 -21.26 -20.68 9.68
C ALA A 457 -20.34 -21.14 8.53
N SER A 458 -20.16 -22.45 8.41
CA SER A 458 -19.51 -23.06 7.25
C SER A 458 -20.44 -23.02 6.03
N PRO A 459 -19.93 -22.99 4.79
CA PRO A 459 -20.74 -22.94 3.56
C PRO A 459 -21.78 -24.05 3.44
N SER A 460 -21.61 -25.17 4.15
CA SER A 460 -22.49 -26.34 4.12
C SER A 460 -23.67 -26.30 5.10
N THR A 461 -23.78 -25.27 5.94
CA THR A 461 -24.82 -25.18 6.97
C THR A 461 -25.47 -23.79 6.92
N PRO A 462 -26.78 -23.65 6.64
CA PRO A 462 -27.45 -22.36 6.74
C PRO A 462 -27.35 -21.85 8.17
N ALA A 463 -27.04 -20.57 8.35
CA ALA A 463 -27.12 -19.94 9.67
C ALA A 463 -28.55 -20.08 10.23
N PRO A 464 -28.73 -20.41 11.52
CA PRO A 464 -30.05 -20.49 12.14
C PRO A 464 -30.75 -19.14 12.23
#